data_AF-A0A5E6N276-F1
#
_entry.id   AF-A0A5E6N276-F1
#
_cell.length_a   1.000
_cell.length_b   1.000
_cell.length_c   1.000
_cell.angle_alpha   90.00
_cell.angle_beta   90.00
_cell.angle_gamma   90.00
#
_symmetry.space_group_name_H-M   'P 1'
#
loop_
_entity.id
_entity.type
_entity.pdbx_description
1 polymer ?
#
loop_
_entity_poly.entity_id
_entity_poly.type
_entity_poly.pdbx_seq_one_letter_code
_entity_poly.pdbx_strand_id
1 'polypeptide(L)'
;MVMQCDAVVLAVKPQILPSVCKQIKTHTHRRPLMISIAAGVKSHNINAWLGGGISIVRTMPNTPVLVGKGATGMVANDAVSDKQKTLAEQILGSVGEYFWVKEETMLDAVTALSGSGPAYSF
;
A
#
# COMPACT_ATOMS: atom_id res chain seq x y z
N MET A 1 17.09 6.08 -8.74
CA MET A 1 16.56 4.81 -8.19
C MET A 1 15.07 4.63 -8.48
N VAL A 2 14.18 5.63 -8.31
CA VAL A 2 12.74 5.50 -8.68
C VAL A 2 12.48 5.47 -10.20
N MET A 3 13.34 6.12 -11.01
CA MET A 3 13.11 6.32 -12.46
C MET A 3 13.03 5.05 -13.33
N GLN A 4 13.31 3.87 -12.77
CA GLN A 4 13.32 2.60 -13.51
C GLN A 4 12.45 1.51 -12.86
N CYS A 5 11.71 1.84 -11.80
CA CYS A 5 10.89 0.85 -11.10
C CYS A 5 9.51 0.71 -11.76
N ASP A 6 8.98 -0.52 -11.79
CA ASP A 6 7.58 -0.77 -12.17
C ASP A 6 6.63 -0.60 -10.96
N ALA A 7 7.14 -0.83 -9.74
CA ALA A 7 6.45 -0.56 -8.48
C ALA A 7 7.38 0.10 -7.45
N VAL A 8 6.83 0.94 -6.59
CA VAL A 8 7.54 1.61 -5.48
C VAL A 8 6.75 1.41 -4.20
N VAL A 9 7.39 0.85 -3.17
CA VAL A 9 6.80 0.65 -1.85
C VAL A 9 7.10 1.84 -0.95
N LEU A 10 6.07 2.53 -0.49
CA LEU A 10 6.12 3.65 0.46
C LEU A 10 6.07 3.11 1.89
N ALA A 11 7.25 2.75 2.43
CA ALA A 11 7.43 2.14 3.74
C ALA A 11 8.07 3.08 4.77
N VAL A 12 7.66 4.34 4.77
CA VAL A 12 8.13 5.36 5.71
C VAL A 12 7.03 5.73 6.71
N LYS A 13 7.42 6.31 7.85
CA LYS A 13 6.45 6.80 8.85
C LYS A 13 5.44 7.77 8.20
N PRO A 14 4.13 7.67 8.52
CA PRO A 14 3.10 8.55 7.96
C PRO A 14 3.44 10.04 8.02
N GLN A 15 4.12 10.47 9.10
CA GLN A 15 4.48 11.86 9.35
C GLN A 15 5.49 12.41 8.34
N ILE A 16 6.37 11.56 7.79
CA ILE A 16 7.41 11.99 6.82
C ILE A 16 7.03 11.70 5.37
N LEU A 17 5.99 10.88 5.15
CA LEU A 17 5.52 10.52 3.82
C LEU A 17 5.22 11.72 2.90
N PRO A 18 4.61 12.85 3.37
CA PRO A 18 4.40 14.01 2.51
C PRO A 18 5.71 14.58 1.95
N SER A 19 6.76 14.66 2.77
CA SER A 19 8.07 15.16 2.35
C SER A 19 8.73 14.23 1.34
N VAL A 20 8.68 12.92 1.60
CA VAL A 20 9.22 11.90 0.69
C VAL A 20 8.51 11.94 -0.67
N CYS A 21 7.17 11.97 -0.68
CA CYS A 21 6.39 12.06 -1.92
C CYS A 21 6.77 13.31 -2.74
N LYS A 22 6.93 14.47 -2.09
CA LYS A 22 7.34 15.70 -2.77
C LYS A 22 8.75 15.60 -3.37
N GLN A 23 9.68 14.95 -2.68
CA GLN A 23 11.05 14.74 -3.17
C GLN A 23 11.11 13.79 -4.37
N ILE A 24 10.29 12.73 -4.36
CA ILE A 24 10.30 11.73 -5.44
C ILE A 24 9.36 12.09 -6.61
N LYS A 25 8.49 13.10 -6.47
CA LYS A 25 7.51 13.51 -7.48
C LYS A 25 8.11 13.68 -8.89
N THR A 26 9.29 14.31 -9.01
CA THR A 26 9.96 14.51 -10.30
C THR A 26 10.56 13.23 -10.89
N HIS A 27 10.43 12.10 -10.21
CA HIS A 27 10.97 10.81 -10.64
C HIS A 27 9.86 9.81 -10.98
N THR A 28 8.59 10.20 -10.86
CA THR A 28 7.42 9.33 -11.11
C THR A 28 6.87 9.46 -12.53
N HIS A 29 7.64 9.99 -13.48
CA HIS A 29 7.22 10.22 -14.87
C HIS A 29 6.76 8.95 -15.59
N ARG A 30 7.34 7.80 -15.25
CA ARG A 30 6.94 6.48 -15.78
C ARG A 30 5.64 5.94 -15.17
N ARG A 31 5.05 6.67 -14.21
CA ARG A 31 3.85 6.28 -13.47
C ARG A 31 3.94 4.85 -12.90
N PRO A 32 4.94 4.56 -12.06
CA PRO A 32 5.02 3.26 -11.41
C PRO A 32 3.81 3.05 -10.51
N LEU A 33 3.50 1.80 -10.22
CA LEU A 33 2.55 1.46 -9.18
C LEU A 33 3.11 1.89 -7.82
N MET A 34 2.39 2.73 -7.08
CA MET A 34 2.73 3.05 -5.70
C MET A 34 2.01 2.10 -4.76
N ILE A 35 2.75 1.40 -3.90
CA ILE A 35 2.20 0.54 -2.85
C ILE A 35 2.47 1.23 -1.51
N SER A 36 1.45 1.62 -0.76
CA SER A 36 1.63 2.31 0.53
C SER A 36 1.21 1.42 1.69
N ILE A 37 2.14 1.20 2.62
CA ILE A 37 1.88 0.53 3.92
C ILE A 37 1.68 1.55 5.06
N ALA A 38 1.62 2.84 4.74
CA ALA A 38 1.50 3.90 5.75
C ALA A 38 0.09 3.97 6.35
N ALA A 39 -0.01 3.63 7.62
CA ALA A 39 -1.24 3.70 8.40
C ALA A 39 -1.88 5.10 8.35
N GLY A 40 -3.20 5.15 8.17
CA GLY A 40 -3.99 6.39 8.21
C GLY A 40 -3.81 7.36 7.05
N VAL A 41 -2.95 7.08 6.06
CA VAL A 41 -2.71 8.00 4.92
C VAL A 41 -3.50 7.57 3.70
N LYS A 42 -4.62 8.25 3.41
CA LYS A 42 -5.51 7.97 2.27
C LYS A 42 -4.87 8.14 0.89
N SER A 43 -5.34 7.40 -0.12
CA SER A 43 -4.70 7.40 -1.45
C SER A 43 -4.78 8.76 -2.13
N HIS A 44 -5.85 9.52 -1.88
CA HIS A 44 -6.00 10.87 -2.44
C HIS A 44 -4.90 11.83 -1.95
N ASN A 45 -4.44 11.69 -0.70
CA ASN A 45 -3.36 12.51 -0.15
C ASN A 45 -2.03 12.18 -0.83
N ILE A 46 -1.72 10.89 -0.95
CA ILE A 46 -0.51 10.39 -1.62
C ILE A 46 -0.50 10.85 -3.08
N ASN A 47 -1.63 10.69 -3.78
CA ASN A 47 -1.80 11.12 -5.16
C ASN A 47 -1.54 12.62 -5.30
N ALA A 48 -2.10 13.45 -4.42
CA ALA A 48 -1.90 14.90 -4.44
C ALA A 48 -0.43 15.28 -4.24
N TRP A 49 0.28 14.66 -3.29
CA TRP A 49 1.69 14.93 -3.04
C TRP A 49 2.60 14.52 -4.20
N LEU A 50 2.22 13.47 -4.93
CA LEU A 50 2.91 13.00 -6.13
C LEU A 50 2.52 13.74 -7.41
N GLY A 51 1.58 14.70 -7.35
CA GLY A 51 1.19 15.52 -8.50
C GLY A 51 -0.01 15.01 -9.30
N GLY A 52 -0.73 14.00 -8.82
CA GLY A 52 -1.97 13.52 -9.41
C GLY A 52 -1.80 12.46 -10.52
N GLY A 53 -2.87 11.70 -10.76
CA GLY A 53 -2.93 10.67 -11.81
C GLY A 53 -2.02 9.46 -11.59
N ILE A 54 -1.66 9.17 -10.33
CA ILE A 54 -0.79 8.06 -9.96
C ILE A 54 -1.62 6.85 -9.53
N SER A 55 -1.25 5.67 -10.04
CA SER A 55 -1.78 4.37 -9.63
C SER A 55 -1.31 4.05 -8.22
N ILE A 56 -2.24 3.89 -7.28
CA ILE A 56 -1.93 3.67 -5.87
C ILE A 56 -2.71 2.47 -5.36
N VAL A 57 -1.99 1.49 -4.80
CA VAL A 57 -2.54 0.46 -3.93
C VAL A 57 -2.18 0.82 -2.50
N ARG A 58 -3.19 1.08 -1.67
CA ARG A 58 -3.01 1.12 -0.23
C ARG A 58 -3.15 -0.27 0.34
N THR A 59 -2.34 -0.53 1.34
CA THR A 59 -2.35 -1.80 2.03
C THR A 59 -2.10 -1.61 3.51
N MET A 60 -2.64 -2.51 4.33
CA MET A 60 -2.26 -2.59 5.73
C MET A 60 -1.78 -4.01 6.06
N PRO A 61 -0.46 -4.26 6.03
CA PRO A 61 0.11 -5.50 6.53
C PRO A 61 0.05 -5.55 8.06
N ASN A 62 -0.06 -6.74 8.64
CA ASN A 62 0.09 -6.98 10.08
C ASN A 62 1.50 -7.49 10.42
N THR A 63 1.91 -7.39 11.69
CA THR A 63 3.26 -7.78 12.16
C THR A 63 3.70 -9.21 11.77
N PRO A 64 2.80 -10.22 11.72
CA PRO A 64 3.13 -11.56 11.25
C PRO A 64 3.57 -11.68 9.78
N VAL A 65 3.44 -10.63 8.95
CA VAL A 65 4.03 -10.58 7.59
C VAL A 65 5.53 -10.87 7.62
N LEU A 66 6.24 -10.49 8.69
CA LEU A 66 7.67 -10.75 8.84
C LEU A 66 8.04 -12.24 8.90
N VAL A 67 7.08 -13.12 9.18
CA VAL A 67 7.25 -14.57 9.23
C VAL A 67 6.43 -15.30 8.17
N GLY A 68 5.94 -14.58 7.14
CA GLY A 68 5.17 -15.16 6.03
C GLY A 68 3.76 -15.64 6.40
N LYS A 69 3.27 -15.28 7.59
CA LYS A 69 1.92 -15.65 8.08
C LYS A 69 1.00 -14.44 8.23
N GLY A 70 1.36 -13.34 7.57
CA GLY A 70 0.57 -12.13 7.63
C GLY A 70 -0.68 -12.20 6.77
N ALA A 71 -1.69 -11.42 7.15
CA ALA A 71 -2.88 -11.18 6.34
C ALA A 71 -2.92 -9.69 6.00
N THR A 72 -3.02 -9.39 4.72
CA THR A 72 -2.81 -8.04 4.19
C THR A 72 -4.04 -7.57 3.41
N GLY A 73 -4.74 -6.58 3.94
CA GLY A 73 -5.81 -5.91 3.20
C GLY A 73 -5.23 -5.00 2.12
N MET A 74 -5.87 -4.97 0.94
CA MET A 74 -5.49 -4.11 -0.19
C MET A 74 -6.69 -3.35 -0.74
N VAL A 75 -6.46 -2.11 -1.16
CA VAL A 75 -7.43 -1.31 -1.91
C VAL A 75 -6.70 -0.52 -2.98
N ALA A 76 -7.26 -0.49 -4.19
CA ALA A 76 -6.71 0.23 -5.33
C ALA A 76 -7.52 1.51 -5.57
N ASN A 77 -6.85 2.58 -5.98
CA ASN A 77 -7.55 3.73 -6.56
C ASN A 77 -7.94 3.45 -8.04
N ASP A 78 -8.78 4.32 -8.59
CA ASP A 78 -9.30 4.15 -9.97
C ASP A 78 -8.22 4.22 -11.06
N ALA A 79 -7.03 4.74 -10.73
CA ALA A 79 -5.90 4.81 -11.65
C ALA A 79 -5.10 3.49 -11.75
N VAL A 80 -5.39 2.49 -10.92
CA VAL A 80 -4.71 1.18 -10.97
C VAL A 80 -5.33 0.31 -12.07
N SER A 81 -4.49 -0.05 -13.04
CA SER A 81 -4.86 -1.03 -14.07
C SER A 81 -4.85 -2.47 -13.54
N ASP A 82 -5.52 -3.40 -14.23
CA ASP A 82 -5.52 -4.81 -13.83
C ASP A 82 -4.11 -5.42 -13.79
N LYS A 83 -3.23 -5.03 -14.72
CA LYS A 83 -1.81 -5.44 -14.69
C LYS A 83 -1.11 -5.00 -13.42
N GLN A 84 -1.40 -3.79 -12.95
CA GLN A 84 -0.84 -3.27 -11.69
C GLN A 84 -1.48 -3.92 -10.47
N LYS A 85 -2.77 -4.29 -10.52
CA LYS A 85 -3.37 -5.12 -9.45
C LYS A 85 -2.66 -6.46 -9.34
N THR A 86 -2.43 -7.16 -10.45
CA THR A 86 -1.67 -8.41 -10.46
C THR A 86 -0.25 -8.23 -9.94
N LEU A 87 0.42 -7.11 -10.26
CA LEU A 87 1.73 -6.79 -9.71
C LEU A 87 1.68 -6.61 -8.18
N ALA A 88 0.67 -5.91 -7.66
CA ALA A 88 0.47 -5.75 -6.22
C ALA A 88 0.23 -7.11 -5.52
N GLU A 89 -0.59 -7.96 -6.12
CA GLU A 89 -0.89 -9.32 -5.64
C GLU A 89 0.36 -10.19 -5.57
N GLN A 90 1.21 -10.15 -6.60
CA GLN A 90 2.48 -10.88 -6.61
C GLN A 90 3.43 -10.40 -5.51
N ILE A 91 3.55 -9.08 -5.33
CA ILE A 91 4.42 -8.49 -4.32
C ILE A 91 3.91 -8.84 -2.91
N LEU A 92 2.65 -8.57 -2.62
CA LEU A 92 2.09 -8.73 -1.27
C LEU A 92 1.77 -10.19 -0.93
N GLY A 93 1.42 -11.01 -1.93
CA GLY A 93 1.27 -12.45 -1.78
C GLY A 93 2.56 -13.20 -1.48
N SER A 94 3.72 -12.62 -1.79
CA SER A 94 5.01 -13.22 -1.44
C SER A 94 5.30 -13.22 0.07
N VAL A 95 4.56 -12.43 0.85
CA VAL A 95 4.79 -12.23 2.29
C VAL A 95 3.59 -12.63 3.17
N GLY A 96 2.56 -13.24 2.58
CA GLY A 96 1.39 -13.74 3.30
C GLY A 96 0.12 -13.77 2.46
N GLU A 97 -1.02 -14.03 3.10
CA GLU A 97 -2.33 -13.95 2.47
C GLU A 97 -2.71 -12.48 2.23
N TYR A 98 -3.44 -12.23 1.15
CA TYR A 98 -3.95 -10.91 0.83
C TYR A 98 -5.43 -10.98 0.47
N PHE A 99 -6.09 -9.84 0.58
CA PHE A 99 -7.46 -9.72 0.12
C PHE A 99 -7.81 -8.28 -0.27
N TRP A 100 -8.62 -8.16 -1.31
CA TRP A 100 -9.10 -6.87 -1.79
C TRP A 100 -10.33 -6.42 -1.01
N VAL A 101 -10.31 -5.16 -0.55
CA VAL A 101 -11.48 -4.50 0.02
C VAL A 101 -12.04 -3.48 -0.99
N LYS A 102 -13.34 -3.18 -0.88
CA LYS A 102 -14.01 -2.25 -1.81
C LYS A 102 -13.72 -0.78 -1.49
N GLU A 103 -13.51 -0.45 -0.22
CA GLU A 103 -13.33 0.93 0.23
C GLU A 103 -12.14 1.05 1.20
N GLU A 104 -11.46 2.20 1.16
CA GLU A 104 -10.31 2.47 2.03
C GLU A 104 -10.65 2.40 3.53
N THR A 105 -11.89 2.73 3.90
CA THR A 105 -12.40 2.65 5.28
C THR A 105 -12.40 1.23 5.83
N MET A 106 -12.47 0.22 4.96
CA MET A 106 -12.44 -1.18 5.37
C MET A 106 -11.03 -1.64 5.72
N LEU A 107 -9.97 -0.95 5.27
CA LEU A 107 -8.59 -1.32 5.64
C LEU A 107 -8.34 -1.18 7.15
N ASP A 108 -8.95 -0.18 7.78
CA ASP A 108 -8.82 0.02 9.23
C ASP A 108 -9.53 -1.12 10.00
N ALA A 109 -10.69 -1.58 9.51
CA ALA A 109 -11.41 -2.72 10.08
C ALA A 109 -10.63 -4.04 9.94
N VAL A 110 -9.98 -4.24 8.79
CA VAL A 110 -9.08 -5.37 8.53
C VAL A 110 -7.93 -5.40 9.52
N THR A 111 -7.32 -4.24 9.77
CA THR A 111 -6.22 -4.09 10.72
C THR A 111 -6.67 -4.40 12.13
N ALA A 112 -7.85 -3.90 12.53
CA ALA A 112 -8.40 -4.17 13.85
C ALA A 112 -8.62 -5.67 14.09
N LEU A 113 -9.06 -6.41 13.08
CA LEU A 113 -9.29 -7.86 13.16
C LEU A 113 -7.99 -8.67 13.07
N SER A 114 -7.05 -8.27 12.19
CA SER A 114 -5.80 -9.02 11.95
C SER A 114 -4.68 -8.70 12.95
N GLY A 115 -4.75 -7.56 13.64
CA GLY A 115 -3.84 -7.17 14.73
C GLY A 115 -4.25 -7.70 16.10
N SER A 116 -5.55 -7.97 16.31
CA SER A 116 -6.08 -8.57 17.56
C SER A 116 -6.13 -10.11 17.51
N GLY A 117 -5.96 -10.74 16.34
CA GLY A 117 -5.95 -12.20 16.17
C GLY A 117 -4.98 -12.96 17.10
N PRO A 118 -3.73 -12.51 17.33
CA PRO A 118 -2.82 -13.18 18.27
C PRO A 118 -3.18 -12.93 19.75
N ALA A 119 -3.98 -11.91 20.06
CA ALA A 119 -4.38 -11.60 21.42
C ALA A 119 -5.58 -12.44 21.90
N TYR A 120 -6.29 -13.12 20.98
CA TYR A 120 -7.46 -13.94 21.28
C TYR A 120 -7.32 -15.43 20.93
N SER A 121 -6.23 -15.85 20.28
CA SER A 121 -5.89 -17.27 20.14
C SER A 121 -4.89 -17.67 21.23
N PHE A 122 -5.41 -18.08 22.38
CA PHE A 122 -4.74 -19.00 23.30
C PHE A 122 -5.06 -20.44 22.91
#